data_AF-A0A936EM10-F1
#
_entry.id   AF-A0A936EM10-F1
#
_cell.length_a   1.000
_cell.length_b   1.000
_cell.length_c   1.000
_cell.angle_alpha   90.00
_cell.angle_beta   90.00
_cell.angle_gamma   90.00
#
_symmetry.space_group_name_H-M   'P 1'
#
loop_
_entity.id
_entity.type
_entity.pdbx_description
1 polymer ?
#
loop_
_entity_poly.entity_id
_entity_poly.type
_entity_poly.pdbx_seq_one_letter_code
_entity_poly.pdbx_strand_id
1 'polypeptide(L)'
;MGSINNKAVKFRVNNLPSGIIDSSTGDAALGYRALVTGHSSPGFYANNALGFEAGRNLNTGYANITIGRHALASTGVSTQNIAIGDSAMAQAVSAHTNMGIGYQALKNYNGGGYITYNTAIGYSSQSAASSTVGGLNSYYNTSIGGFAMADNRGGFDNTAVGVSALRFNDSSSANTAIGINAMAYHKHNGFNSNVAVGAFALEQDSIGIWNTVVGSEAMQNAKEAA
;
A
#
# COMPACT_ATOMS: atom_id res chain seq x y z
N MET A 1 -29.27 -22.88 2.42
CA MET A 1 -29.18 -22.08 1.17
C MET A 1 -27.86 -22.42 0.51
N GLY A 2 -27.89 -22.95 -0.71
CA GLY A 2 -26.71 -23.34 -1.46
C GLY A 2 -27.08 -23.66 -2.91
N SER A 3 -26.08 -23.73 -3.78
CA SER A 3 -26.26 -24.20 -5.15
C SER A 3 -25.87 -25.68 -5.25
N ILE A 4 -26.58 -26.44 -6.07
CA ILE A 4 -26.21 -27.80 -6.48
C ILE A 4 -25.61 -27.84 -7.89
N ASN A 5 -25.46 -26.68 -8.53
CA ASN A 5 -24.89 -26.51 -9.86
C ASN A 5 -23.72 -25.51 -9.80
N ASN A 6 -22.89 -25.45 -10.85
CA ASN A 6 -21.71 -24.58 -10.91
C ASN A 6 -22.03 -23.09 -11.17
N LYS A 7 -23.26 -22.63 -10.90
CA LYS A 7 -23.60 -21.20 -11.00
C LYS A 7 -23.25 -20.47 -9.70
N ALA A 8 -22.81 -19.23 -9.84
CA ALA A 8 -22.50 -18.37 -8.72
C ALA A 8 -23.68 -18.18 -7.76
N VAL A 9 -23.41 -18.24 -6.46
CA VAL A 9 -24.35 -17.83 -5.41
C VAL A 9 -24.18 -16.32 -5.19
N LYS A 10 -25.25 -15.54 -5.27
CA LYS A 10 -25.21 -14.06 -5.16
C LYS A 10 -26.13 -13.57 -4.05
N PHE A 11 -25.63 -12.63 -3.24
CA PHE A 11 -26.36 -11.98 -2.15
C PHE A 11 -26.70 -10.54 -2.52
N ARG A 12 -27.84 -10.04 -2.04
CA ARG A 12 -28.28 -8.66 -2.26
C ARG A 12 -28.87 -8.04 -1.00
N VAL A 13 -28.70 -6.73 -0.86
CA VAL A 13 -29.39 -5.89 0.13
C VAL A 13 -30.00 -4.71 -0.63
N ASN A 14 -31.30 -4.49 -0.50
CA ASN A 14 -32.03 -3.43 -1.23
C ASN A 14 -31.74 -3.45 -2.75
N ASN A 15 -31.81 -4.64 -3.37
CA ASN A 15 -31.52 -4.87 -4.79
C ASN A 15 -30.08 -4.59 -5.25
N LEU A 16 -29.16 -4.27 -4.33
CA LEU A 16 -27.74 -4.02 -4.65
C LEU A 16 -26.89 -5.27 -4.38
N PRO A 17 -25.92 -5.62 -5.24
CA PRO A 17 -24.98 -6.71 -4.99
C PRO A 17 -24.31 -6.55 -3.64
N SER A 18 -24.28 -7.61 -2.84
CA SER A 18 -23.75 -7.58 -1.47
C SER A 18 -22.96 -8.86 -1.10
N GLY A 19 -22.62 -9.65 -2.11
CA GLY A 19 -21.78 -10.83 -1.97
C GLY A 19 -21.92 -11.76 -3.16
N ILE A 20 -20.89 -12.56 -3.40
CA ILE A 20 -20.81 -13.56 -4.46
C ILE A 20 -19.94 -14.74 -4.00
N ILE A 21 -20.28 -15.95 -4.39
CA ILE A 21 -19.40 -17.12 -4.36
C ILE A 21 -19.48 -17.73 -5.74
N ASP A 22 -18.42 -17.59 -6.54
CA ASP A 22 -18.40 -18.01 -7.95
C ASP A 22 -17.22 -18.95 -8.20
N SER A 23 -17.51 -20.23 -8.42
CA SER A 23 -16.49 -21.25 -8.72
C SER A 23 -15.89 -21.12 -10.13
N SER A 24 -16.52 -20.37 -11.03
CA SER A 24 -16.02 -20.18 -12.40
C SER A 24 -14.97 -19.09 -12.48
N THR A 25 -15.12 -18.03 -11.68
CA THR A 25 -14.14 -16.96 -11.55
C THR A 25 -13.19 -17.17 -10.38
N GLY A 26 -13.58 -17.94 -9.37
CA GLY A 26 -12.88 -18.05 -8.09
C GLY A 26 -13.15 -16.88 -7.13
N ASP A 27 -14.05 -15.95 -7.47
CA ASP A 27 -14.34 -14.81 -6.60
C ASP A 27 -15.20 -15.21 -5.40
N ALA A 28 -14.86 -14.65 -4.25
CA ALA A 28 -15.64 -14.73 -3.03
C ALA A 28 -15.79 -13.33 -2.43
N ALA A 29 -17.02 -12.84 -2.29
CA ALA A 29 -17.31 -11.59 -1.63
C ALA A 29 -18.43 -11.68 -0.60
N LEU A 30 -18.29 -10.92 0.48
CA LEU A 30 -19.34 -10.66 1.46
C LEU A 30 -19.28 -9.21 1.93
N GLY A 31 -20.39 -8.48 1.77
CA GLY A 31 -20.50 -7.10 2.23
C GLY A 31 -21.25 -6.22 1.25
N TYR A 32 -21.94 -5.19 1.76
CA TYR A 32 -22.73 -4.29 0.93
C TYR A 32 -21.87 -3.71 -0.18
N ARG A 33 -22.23 -4.00 -1.43
CA ARG A 33 -21.50 -3.56 -2.63
C ARG A 33 -20.03 -4.00 -2.68
N ALA A 34 -19.69 -5.15 -2.09
CA ALA A 34 -18.41 -5.80 -2.34
C ALA A 34 -18.40 -6.47 -3.74
N LEU A 35 -17.32 -6.31 -4.51
CA LEU A 35 -17.15 -6.83 -5.89
C LEU A 35 -18.43 -6.65 -6.76
N VAL A 36 -18.93 -5.41 -6.89
CA VAL A 36 -20.17 -5.11 -7.64
C VAL A 36 -20.01 -5.33 -9.14
N THR A 37 -18.78 -5.19 -9.61
CA THR A 37 -18.40 -5.22 -11.01
C THR A 37 -18.45 -6.66 -11.48
N GLY A 38 -19.46 -6.97 -12.29
CA GLY A 38 -19.58 -8.29 -12.89
C GLY A 38 -18.39 -8.52 -13.79
N HIS A 39 -17.51 -9.44 -13.41
CA HIS A 39 -16.51 -9.97 -14.31
C HIS A 39 -17.22 -10.54 -15.54
N SER A 40 -17.17 -9.77 -16.64
CA SER A 40 -17.93 -10.05 -17.86
C SER A 40 -17.18 -10.95 -18.85
N SER A 41 -15.94 -11.33 -18.52
CA SER A 41 -15.12 -12.23 -19.33
C SER A 41 -14.93 -13.58 -18.63
N PRO A 42 -14.90 -14.70 -19.39
CA PRO A 42 -14.46 -15.97 -18.85
C PRO A 42 -12.97 -15.87 -18.46
N GLY A 43 -12.66 -16.14 -17.20
CA GLY A 43 -11.31 -16.06 -16.66
C GLY A 43 -11.28 -16.38 -15.17
N PHE A 44 -10.15 -16.89 -14.69
CA PHE A 44 -9.93 -17.14 -13.27
C PHE A 44 -9.42 -15.84 -12.63
N TYR A 45 -10.30 -15.15 -11.91
CA TYR A 45 -10.01 -13.88 -11.24
C TYR A 45 -9.59 -14.09 -9.79
N ALA A 46 -10.24 -14.97 -9.03
CA ALA A 46 -9.85 -15.32 -7.66
C ALA A 46 -9.69 -14.13 -6.69
N ASN A 47 -10.64 -13.19 -6.67
CA ASN A 47 -10.64 -12.10 -5.70
C ASN A 47 -11.43 -12.47 -4.44
N ASN A 48 -10.87 -12.16 -3.28
CA ASN A 48 -11.51 -12.29 -1.98
C ASN A 48 -11.87 -10.89 -1.43
N ALA A 49 -13.15 -10.61 -1.19
CA ALA A 49 -13.60 -9.31 -0.70
C ALA A 49 -14.51 -9.43 0.53
N LEU A 50 -14.21 -8.71 1.60
CA LEU A 50 -15.01 -8.67 2.82
C LEU A 50 -15.18 -7.23 3.29
N GLY A 51 -16.43 -6.75 3.38
CA GLY A 51 -16.74 -5.43 3.93
C GLY A 51 -17.54 -4.52 3.00
N PHE A 52 -17.90 -3.35 3.51
CA PHE A 52 -18.67 -2.34 2.77
C PHE A 52 -17.83 -1.77 1.61
N GLU A 53 -18.28 -1.97 0.38
CA GLU A 53 -17.62 -1.48 -0.83
C GLU A 53 -16.17 -1.99 -1.02
N ALA A 54 -15.83 -3.14 -0.41
CA ALA A 54 -14.54 -3.81 -0.62
C ALA A 54 -14.38 -4.26 -2.08
N GLY A 55 -13.29 -3.84 -2.74
CA GLY A 55 -13.03 -4.20 -4.13
C GLY A 55 -14.07 -3.66 -5.12
N ARG A 56 -14.87 -2.64 -4.76
CA ARG A 56 -16.07 -2.23 -5.50
C ARG A 56 -15.83 -1.92 -6.99
N ASN A 57 -14.63 -1.49 -7.36
CA ASN A 57 -14.27 -1.06 -8.71
C ASN A 57 -13.34 -2.07 -9.44
N LEU A 58 -13.12 -3.26 -8.88
CA LEU A 58 -12.29 -4.32 -9.51
C LEU A 58 -13.01 -4.92 -10.73
N ASN A 59 -12.77 -4.38 -11.92
CA ASN A 59 -13.43 -4.80 -13.17
C ASN A 59 -12.75 -5.99 -13.87
N THR A 60 -11.42 -6.05 -13.83
CA THR A 60 -10.60 -7.03 -14.56
C THR A 60 -9.37 -7.49 -13.76
N GLY A 61 -9.26 -7.05 -12.50
CA GLY A 61 -8.20 -7.42 -11.59
C GLY A 61 -8.37 -8.85 -11.06
N TYR A 62 -7.27 -9.51 -10.73
CA TYR A 62 -7.27 -10.89 -10.24
C TYR A 62 -6.32 -11.10 -9.06
N ALA A 63 -6.57 -12.14 -8.26
CA ALA A 63 -5.80 -12.58 -7.11
C ALA A 63 -5.66 -11.50 -6.02
N ASN A 64 -6.68 -10.68 -5.80
CA ASN A 64 -6.66 -9.67 -4.74
C ASN A 64 -7.33 -10.17 -3.45
N ILE A 65 -6.76 -9.82 -2.30
CA ILE A 65 -7.39 -9.95 -0.98
C ILE A 65 -7.81 -8.56 -0.52
N THR A 66 -9.08 -8.39 -0.21
CA THR A 66 -9.70 -7.10 0.13
C THR A 66 -10.55 -7.25 1.37
N ILE A 67 -10.17 -6.63 2.47
CA ILE A 67 -10.90 -6.75 3.73
C ILE A 67 -11.01 -5.37 4.38
N GLY A 68 -12.20 -4.82 4.47
CA GLY A 68 -12.44 -3.52 5.09
C GLY A 68 -13.34 -2.63 4.25
N ARG A 69 -13.76 -1.52 4.85
CA ARG A 69 -14.61 -0.52 4.20
C ARG A 69 -13.80 0.22 3.12
N HIS A 70 -14.26 0.26 1.89
CA HIS A 70 -13.56 0.85 0.73
C HIS A 70 -12.12 0.32 0.50
N ALA A 71 -11.77 -0.85 1.03
CA ALA A 71 -10.47 -1.46 0.76
C ALA A 71 -10.34 -1.79 -0.73
N LEU A 72 -9.23 -1.40 -1.36
CA LEU A 72 -8.94 -1.56 -2.79
C LEU A 72 -10.14 -1.19 -3.69
N ALA A 73 -10.74 -0.01 -3.47
CA ALA A 73 -11.72 0.58 -4.39
C ALA A 73 -11.04 1.09 -5.69
N SER A 74 -10.06 0.32 -6.17
CA SER A 74 -9.10 0.62 -7.21
C SER A 74 -9.72 0.82 -8.58
N THR A 75 -9.17 1.73 -9.38
CA THR A 75 -9.52 1.88 -10.79
C THR A 75 -8.46 1.22 -11.67
N GLY A 76 -8.88 0.57 -12.77
CA GLY A 76 -7.97 -0.13 -13.70
C GLY A 76 -7.77 -1.61 -13.40
N VAL A 77 -6.64 -2.17 -13.88
CA VAL A 77 -6.28 -3.58 -13.71
C VAL A 77 -5.41 -3.69 -12.47
N SER A 78 -5.97 -4.16 -11.36
CA SER A 78 -5.21 -4.37 -10.12
C SER A 78 -5.08 -5.85 -9.83
N THR A 79 -3.86 -6.35 -9.66
CA THR A 79 -3.60 -7.77 -9.49
C THR A 79 -2.74 -8.06 -8.28
N GLN A 80 -2.97 -9.21 -7.64
CA GLN A 80 -2.09 -9.76 -6.60
C GLN A 80 -1.87 -8.83 -5.40
N ASN A 81 -2.85 -7.98 -5.07
CA ASN A 81 -2.74 -7.07 -3.92
C ASN A 81 -3.38 -7.65 -2.66
N ILE A 82 -2.88 -7.24 -1.51
CA ILE A 82 -3.50 -7.46 -0.20
C ILE A 82 -3.86 -6.10 0.38
N ALA A 83 -5.14 -5.78 0.47
CA ALA A 83 -5.66 -4.54 1.04
C ALA A 83 -6.55 -4.88 2.24
N ILE A 84 -6.06 -4.66 3.46
CA ILE A 84 -6.76 -4.99 4.70
C ILE A 84 -6.83 -3.74 5.58
N GLY A 85 -8.03 -3.23 5.83
CA GLY A 85 -8.25 -2.03 6.63
C GLY A 85 -9.19 -1.05 5.94
N ASP A 86 -9.73 -0.12 6.70
CA ASP A 86 -10.58 0.92 6.16
C ASP A 86 -9.78 1.85 5.22
N SER A 87 -10.24 1.94 3.98
CA SER A 87 -9.64 2.71 2.90
C SER A 87 -8.17 2.35 2.59
N ALA A 88 -7.72 1.13 2.95
CA ALA A 88 -6.44 0.61 2.49
C ALA A 88 -6.45 0.49 0.95
N MET A 89 -5.46 1.07 0.27
CA MET A 89 -5.38 1.11 -1.20
C MET A 89 -6.63 1.69 -1.90
N ALA A 90 -7.38 2.59 -1.24
CA ALA A 90 -8.68 3.06 -1.73
C ALA A 90 -8.64 3.80 -3.06
N GLN A 91 -7.51 4.45 -3.40
CA GLN A 91 -7.32 5.15 -4.66
C GLN A 91 -6.26 4.49 -5.55
N ALA A 92 -5.98 3.19 -5.30
CA ALA A 92 -5.10 2.39 -6.13
C ALA A 92 -5.47 2.51 -7.62
N VAL A 93 -4.53 2.89 -8.49
CA VAL A 93 -4.71 2.85 -9.95
C VAL A 93 -3.78 1.81 -10.54
N SER A 94 -4.35 0.79 -11.20
CA SER A 94 -3.61 -0.33 -11.80
C SER A 94 -2.47 -0.86 -10.92
N ALA A 95 -2.82 -1.25 -9.68
CA ALA A 95 -1.86 -1.66 -8.67
C ALA A 95 -1.50 -3.15 -8.81
N HIS A 96 -0.21 -3.47 -8.79
CA HIS A 96 0.25 -4.85 -8.96
C HIS A 96 1.21 -5.24 -7.84
N THR A 97 0.85 -6.29 -7.10
CA THR A 97 1.70 -6.94 -6.10
C THR A 97 2.06 -6.04 -4.92
N ASN A 98 1.06 -5.38 -4.31
CA ASN A 98 1.26 -4.56 -3.11
C ASN A 98 0.50 -5.13 -1.90
N MET A 99 1.05 -4.97 -0.71
CA MET A 99 0.43 -5.30 0.57
C MET A 99 0.19 -4.02 1.37
N GLY A 100 -1.06 -3.57 1.50
CA GLY A 100 -1.49 -2.48 2.37
C GLY A 100 -2.37 -3.01 3.51
N ILE A 101 -1.88 -2.96 4.75
CA ILE A 101 -2.61 -3.40 5.95
C ILE A 101 -2.68 -2.26 6.97
N GLY A 102 -3.88 -1.74 7.23
CA GLY A 102 -4.13 -0.66 8.18
C GLY A 102 -5.08 0.40 7.63
N TYR A 103 -5.54 1.29 8.50
CA TYR A 103 -6.34 2.44 8.08
C TYR A 103 -5.52 3.30 7.09
N GLN A 104 -6.01 3.47 5.87
CA GLN A 104 -5.37 4.28 4.82
C GLN A 104 -3.93 3.88 4.45
N ALA A 105 -3.51 2.63 4.70
CA ALA A 105 -2.24 2.13 4.17
C ALA A 105 -2.27 2.15 2.63
N LEU A 106 -1.23 2.69 1.99
CA LEU A 106 -1.15 2.88 0.52
C LEU A 106 -2.38 3.59 -0.09
N LYS A 107 -3.04 4.48 0.66
CA LYS A 107 -4.33 5.07 0.25
C LYS A 107 -4.32 5.69 -1.14
N ASN A 108 -3.35 6.55 -1.43
CA ASN A 108 -3.27 7.31 -2.68
C ASN A 108 -2.38 6.62 -3.73
N TYR A 109 -2.23 5.31 -3.62
CA TYR A 109 -1.33 4.55 -4.47
C TYR A 109 -1.67 4.69 -5.96
N ASN A 110 -0.73 5.13 -6.77
CA ASN A 110 -0.84 5.04 -8.23
C ASN A 110 0.25 4.09 -8.71
N GLY A 111 -0.10 2.92 -9.23
CA GLY A 111 0.87 1.92 -9.67
C GLY A 111 1.34 2.07 -11.11
N GLY A 112 0.77 3.02 -11.87
CA GLY A 112 1.17 3.29 -13.25
C GLY A 112 1.04 2.10 -14.20
N GLY A 113 0.42 0.99 -13.77
CA GLY A 113 0.39 -0.28 -14.50
C GLY A 113 1.61 -1.18 -14.31
N TYR A 114 2.56 -0.83 -13.44
CA TYR A 114 3.78 -1.60 -13.19
C TYR A 114 3.69 -2.45 -11.92
N ILE A 115 4.50 -3.51 -11.88
CA ILE A 115 4.72 -4.31 -10.67
C ILE A 115 5.61 -3.54 -9.73
N THR A 116 5.21 -3.45 -8.47
CA THR A 116 5.73 -2.42 -7.55
C THR A 116 6.10 -2.93 -6.17
N TYR A 117 5.62 -4.09 -5.73
CA TYR A 117 6.18 -4.81 -4.58
C TYR A 117 6.31 -3.98 -3.29
N ASN A 118 5.35 -3.10 -2.99
CA ASN A 118 5.36 -2.37 -1.72
C ASN A 118 4.68 -3.18 -0.60
N THR A 119 5.27 -3.15 0.59
CA THR A 119 4.65 -3.63 1.83
C THR A 119 4.43 -2.42 2.74
N ALA A 120 3.19 -2.16 3.14
CA ALA A 120 2.81 -1.05 4.00
C ALA A 120 1.84 -1.53 5.08
N ILE A 121 2.31 -1.55 6.33
CA ILE A 121 1.56 -2.07 7.48
C ILE A 121 1.51 -1.00 8.56
N GLY A 122 0.32 -0.45 8.83
CA GLY A 122 0.10 0.56 9.86
C GLY A 122 -0.88 1.66 9.45
N TYR A 123 -1.21 2.53 10.40
CA TYR A 123 -2.04 3.71 10.14
C TYR A 123 -1.33 4.64 9.15
N SER A 124 -1.95 4.92 8.00
CA SER A 124 -1.42 5.78 6.94
C SER A 124 0.03 5.45 6.52
N SER A 125 0.42 4.18 6.61
CA SER A 125 1.73 3.71 6.13
C SER A 125 1.80 3.89 4.62
N GLN A 126 2.83 4.59 4.13
CA GLN A 126 3.04 4.85 2.72
C GLN A 126 1.84 5.49 2.00
N SER A 127 1.09 6.37 2.69
CA SER A 127 -0.20 6.88 2.22
C SER A 127 -0.14 7.75 0.95
N ALA A 128 1.00 8.39 0.68
CA ALA A 128 1.22 9.24 -0.48
C ALA A 128 2.01 8.59 -1.62
N ALA A 129 2.25 7.27 -1.56
CA ALA A 129 2.96 6.58 -2.64
C ALA A 129 2.28 6.80 -3.99
N SER A 130 3.09 7.16 -4.97
CA SER A 130 2.64 7.35 -6.34
C SER A 130 3.76 6.93 -7.28
N SER A 131 3.42 6.28 -8.38
CA SER A 131 4.24 6.19 -9.57
C SER A 131 3.59 7.07 -10.63
N THR A 132 4.03 8.32 -10.74
CA THR A 132 3.61 9.18 -11.85
C THR A 132 4.51 8.94 -13.06
N VAL A 133 3.90 8.93 -14.24
CA VAL A 133 4.62 9.02 -15.53
C VAL A 133 5.49 10.28 -15.48
N GLY A 134 6.81 10.10 -15.41
CA GLY A 134 7.77 11.16 -15.09
C GLY A 134 9.05 10.70 -14.37
N GLY A 135 9.13 9.42 -13.97
CA GLY A 135 10.37 8.79 -13.50
C GLY A 135 10.53 8.65 -11.98
N LEU A 136 9.55 9.12 -11.20
CA LEU A 136 9.48 8.91 -9.75
C LEU A 136 8.59 7.71 -9.48
N ASN A 137 9.18 6.61 -8.99
CA ASN A 137 8.50 5.34 -8.83
C ASN A 137 8.59 4.86 -7.38
N SER A 138 7.47 4.90 -6.65
CA SER A 138 7.40 4.27 -5.33
C SER A 138 7.21 2.75 -5.45
N TYR A 139 8.32 2.02 -5.66
CA TYR A 139 8.36 0.55 -5.67
C TYR A 139 9.39 -0.01 -4.69
N TYR A 140 9.30 -1.31 -4.40
CA TYR A 140 10.22 -2.06 -3.52
C TYR A 140 10.40 -1.44 -2.13
N ASN A 141 9.36 -0.79 -1.60
CA ASN A 141 9.42 -0.20 -0.27
C ASN A 141 8.76 -1.12 0.78
N THR A 142 9.37 -1.22 1.97
CA THR A 142 8.79 -1.87 3.15
C THR A 142 8.57 -0.83 4.24
N SER A 143 7.32 -0.48 4.54
CA SER A 143 6.91 0.38 5.66
C SER A 143 6.10 -0.40 6.70
N ILE A 144 6.55 -0.39 7.94
CA ILE A 144 5.84 -1.02 9.06
C ILE A 144 5.80 -0.02 10.22
N GLY A 145 4.65 0.56 10.49
CA GLY A 145 4.43 1.55 11.53
C GLY A 145 3.40 2.61 11.13
N GLY A 146 2.82 3.28 12.12
CA GLY A 146 1.98 4.45 11.85
C GLY A 146 2.80 5.57 11.19
N PHE A 147 2.32 6.09 10.06
CA PHE A 147 2.99 7.12 9.27
C PHE A 147 4.38 6.78 8.73
N ALA A 148 4.79 5.50 8.76
CA ALA A 148 6.05 5.09 8.14
C ALA A 148 5.98 5.36 6.63
N MET A 149 6.96 6.10 6.10
CA MET A 149 6.99 6.58 4.70
C MET A 149 5.73 7.31 4.22
N ALA A 150 4.97 7.97 5.12
CA ALA A 150 3.67 8.56 4.79
C ALA A 150 3.69 9.49 3.57
N ASP A 151 4.77 10.26 3.41
CA ASP A 151 4.94 11.25 2.35
C ASP A 151 5.94 10.81 1.25
N ASN A 152 6.29 9.52 1.16
CA ASN A 152 7.11 8.99 0.06
C ASN A 152 6.34 9.01 -1.26
N ARG A 153 6.69 9.95 -2.16
CA ARG A 153 6.04 10.17 -3.45
C ARG A 153 6.76 9.56 -4.63
N GLY A 154 8.01 9.15 -4.48
CA GLY A 154 8.84 8.70 -5.60
C GLY A 154 10.04 7.83 -5.26
N GLY A 155 10.36 7.68 -3.98
CA GLY A 155 11.51 6.91 -3.51
C GLY A 155 11.26 5.41 -3.56
N PHE A 156 12.30 4.65 -3.86
CA PHE A 156 12.25 3.19 -3.96
C PHE A 156 13.35 2.52 -3.13
N ASP A 157 13.24 1.19 -2.96
CA ASP A 157 14.20 0.38 -2.20
C ASP A 157 14.38 0.88 -0.74
N ASN A 158 13.35 1.45 -0.12
CA ASN A 158 13.43 1.90 1.26
C ASN A 158 12.82 0.87 2.24
N THR A 159 13.48 0.68 3.38
CA THR A 159 12.95 -0.06 4.53
C THR A 159 12.72 0.92 5.68
N ALA A 160 11.48 1.04 6.16
CA ALA A 160 11.08 1.89 7.27
C ALA A 160 10.28 1.09 8.30
N VAL A 161 10.86 0.81 9.46
CA VAL A 161 10.21 0.06 10.53
C VAL A 161 10.18 0.89 11.79
N GLY A 162 9.00 1.37 12.18
CA GLY A 162 8.78 2.26 13.31
C GLY A 162 7.77 3.34 13.00
N VAL A 163 7.16 3.91 14.04
CA VAL A 163 6.25 5.05 13.88
C VAL A 163 7.03 6.22 13.28
N SER A 164 6.53 6.77 12.18
CA SER A 164 7.12 7.89 11.42
C SER A 164 8.57 7.67 10.94
N ALA A 165 9.04 6.42 10.85
CA ALA A 165 10.30 6.11 10.18
C ALA A 165 10.22 6.55 8.70
N LEU A 166 11.23 7.30 8.22
CA LEU A 166 11.25 7.91 6.87
C LEU A 166 9.97 8.70 6.50
N ARG A 167 9.25 9.26 7.48
CA ARG A 167 7.92 9.85 7.26
C ARG A 167 7.89 10.88 6.13
N PHE A 168 8.82 11.82 6.14
CA PHE A 168 8.87 12.94 5.19
C PHE A 168 9.85 12.70 4.04
N ASN A 169 10.27 11.45 3.81
CA ASN A 169 11.00 11.10 2.60
C ASN A 169 10.13 11.44 1.39
N ASP A 170 10.52 12.36 0.49
CA ASP A 170 9.72 12.71 -0.70
C ASP A 170 10.08 11.80 -1.88
N SER A 171 11.38 11.61 -2.15
CA SER A 171 11.88 10.82 -3.29
C SER A 171 13.27 10.19 -3.08
N SER A 172 13.73 10.05 -1.84
CA SER A 172 14.98 9.34 -1.57
C SER A 172 14.82 7.82 -1.66
N SER A 173 15.89 7.17 -2.09
CA SER A 173 15.93 5.75 -2.36
C SER A 173 17.08 5.05 -1.61
N ALA A 174 16.92 3.75 -1.43
CA ALA A 174 17.89 2.84 -0.78
C ALA A 174 18.11 3.06 0.73
N ASN A 175 17.20 3.70 1.47
CA ASN A 175 17.40 3.95 2.90
C ASN A 175 16.83 2.83 3.79
N THR A 176 17.52 2.52 4.90
CA THR A 176 17.03 1.63 5.96
C THR A 176 16.87 2.40 7.27
N ALA A 177 15.63 2.72 7.66
CA ALA A 177 15.28 3.32 8.94
C ALA A 177 14.57 2.31 9.85
N ILE A 178 15.16 2.01 11.00
CA ILE A 178 14.56 1.12 12.00
C ILE A 178 14.54 1.83 13.34
N GLY A 179 13.36 2.22 13.81
CA GLY A 179 13.14 2.98 15.03
C GLY A 179 12.05 4.03 14.87
N ILE A 180 11.47 4.48 15.99
CA ILE A 180 10.53 5.61 15.98
C ILE A 180 11.28 6.85 15.50
N ASN A 181 10.72 7.57 14.53
CA ASN A 181 11.30 8.76 13.91
C ASN A 181 12.72 8.58 13.29
N ALA A 182 13.19 7.35 13.08
CA ALA A 182 14.46 7.13 12.38
C ALA A 182 14.37 7.73 10.96
N MET A 183 15.30 8.65 10.64
CA MET A 183 15.31 9.42 9.37
C MET A 183 13.99 10.14 9.06
N ALA A 184 13.21 10.57 10.06
CA ALA A 184 11.87 11.14 9.83
C ALA A 184 11.85 12.34 8.88
N TYR A 185 12.86 13.21 8.96
CA TYR A 185 12.96 14.43 8.15
C TYR A 185 14.00 14.35 7.02
N HIS A 186 14.49 13.15 6.70
CA HIS A 186 15.43 12.95 5.61
C HIS A 186 14.77 13.28 4.26
N LYS A 187 15.22 14.36 3.60
CA LYS A 187 14.61 14.94 2.39
C LYS A 187 15.59 15.12 1.24
N HIS A 188 16.40 14.10 0.98
CA HIS A 188 17.22 14.08 -0.21
C HIS A 188 16.41 13.53 -1.40
N ASN A 189 16.78 13.91 -2.63
CA ASN A 189 16.26 13.29 -3.84
C ASN A 189 17.30 12.29 -4.39
N GLY A 190 16.84 11.16 -4.95
CA GLY A 190 17.71 10.19 -5.61
C GLY A 190 18.24 9.08 -4.69
N PHE A 191 19.40 8.53 -5.03
CA PHE A 191 20.01 7.39 -4.32
C PHE A 191 20.86 7.85 -3.14
N ASN A 192 20.39 7.60 -1.91
CA ASN A 192 21.08 8.05 -0.70
C ASN A 192 21.85 6.92 -0.01
N SER A 193 21.23 5.75 0.09
CA SER A 193 21.79 4.59 0.79
C SER A 193 22.20 4.83 2.26
N ASN A 194 21.35 5.48 3.06
CA ASN A 194 21.58 5.63 4.50
C ASN A 194 21.01 4.46 5.30
N VAL A 195 21.69 4.09 6.40
CA VAL A 195 21.21 3.15 7.41
C VAL A 195 21.12 3.88 8.74
N ALA A 196 19.92 3.91 9.34
CA ALA A 196 19.67 4.46 10.67
C ALA A 196 18.92 3.42 11.52
N VAL A 197 19.55 2.94 12.59
CA VAL A 197 18.99 1.94 13.50
C VAL A 197 18.99 2.49 14.92
N GLY A 198 17.81 2.84 15.43
CA GLY A 198 17.61 3.46 16.74
C GLY A 198 16.48 4.48 16.69
N ALA A 199 15.80 4.70 17.81
CA ALA A 199 14.81 5.77 17.90
C ALA A 199 15.50 7.12 17.67
N PHE A 200 14.93 7.98 16.83
CA PHE A 200 15.46 9.31 16.49
C PHE A 200 16.85 9.32 15.83
N ALA A 201 17.36 8.17 15.38
CA ALA A 201 18.62 8.10 14.64
C ALA A 201 18.52 8.86 13.31
N LEU A 202 19.44 9.78 13.04
CA LEU A 202 19.44 10.66 11.86
C LEU A 202 18.10 11.41 11.65
N GLU A 203 17.37 11.75 12.72
CA GLU A 203 16.02 12.32 12.60
C GLU A 203 15.98 13.59 11.74
N GLN A 204 16.94 14.51 11.94
CA GLN A 204 17.01 15.82 11.28
C GLN A 204 18.06 15.93 10.16
N ASP A 205 18.63 14.82 9.70
CA ASP A 205 19.63 14.85 8.63
C ASP A 205 19.03 15.44 7.34
N SER A 206 19.69 16.48 6.81
CA SER A 206 19.23 17.18 5.60
C SER A 206 20.15 16.96 4.40
N ILE A 207 21.26 16.22 4.52
CA ILE A 207 22.37 16.31 3.55
C ILE A 207 23.22 15.03 3.48
N GLY A 208 23.18 14.20 4.52
CA GLY A 208 23.96 12.98 4.57
C GLY A 208 23.51 11.94 3.53
N ILE A 209 24.45 11.45 2.74
CA ILE A 209 24.32 10.24 1.91
C ILE A 209 25.38 9.22 2.34
N TRP A 210 25.11 7.94 2.14
CA TRP A 210 26.02 6.83 2.49
C TRP A 210 26.39 6.74 3.98
N ASN A 211 25.50 7.16 4.87
CA ASN A 211 25.72 7.08 6.30
C ASN A 211 25.28 5.75 6.90
N THR A 212 25.99 5.29 7.93
CA THR A 212 25.53 4.21 8.83
C THR A 212 25.53 4.73 10.25
N VAL A 213 24.35 4.80 10.86
CA VAL A 213 24.13 5.32 12.21
C VAL A 213 23.37 4.30 13.02
N VAL A 214 23.93 3.92 14.17
CA VAL A 214 23.36 2.93 15.08
C VAL A 214 23.37 3.50 16.49
N GLY A 215 22.21 3.52 17.13
CA GLY A 215 22.00 4.05 18.47
C GLY A 215 20.78 4.95 18.56
N SER A 216 20.11 4.95 19.72
CA SER A 216 19.04 5.90 20.01
C SER A 216 19.60 7.32 20.03
N GLU A 217 18.92 8.26 19.38
CA GLU A 217 19.28 9.68 19.26
C GLU A 217 20.65 9.95 18.60
N ALA A 218 21.28 8.90 18.05
CA ALA A 218 22.55 9.03 17.35
C ALA A 218 22.38 9.95 16.13
N MET A 219 23.18 11.03 16.09
CA MET A 219 23.11 12.05 15.05
C MET A 219 21.71 12.68 14.88
N GLN A 220 20.88 12.72 15.93
CA GLN A 220 19.52 13.27 15.86
C GLN A 220 19.46 14.68 15.27
N ASN A 221 20.45 15.52 15.61
CA ASN A 221 20.56 16.92 15.18
C ASN A 221 21.69 17.16 14.16
N ALA A 222 22.17 16.13 13.47
CA ALA A 222 23.19 16.32 12.44
C ALA A 222 22.61 17.17 11.29
N LYS A 223 23.06 18.41 11.19
CA LYS A 223 22.80 19.37 10.11
C LYS A 223 24.17 19.91 9.68
N GLU A 224 24.37 20.27 8.41
CA GLU A 224 25.58 21.06 8.07
C GLU A 224 25.57 22.36 8.88
N ALA A 225 26.77 22.80 9.26
CA ALA A 225 26.98 24.17 9.68
C ALA A 225 26.63 25.09 8.49
N ALA A 226 25.77 26.07 8.73
CA ALA A 226 25.34 27.07 7.75
C ALA A 226 26.52 27.91 7.21
#